data_AF-A0A1F6MCP6-F1
#
_entry.id   AF-A0A1F6MCP6-F1
#
_cell.length_a   1.000
_cell.length_b   1.000
_cell.length_c   1.000
_cell.angle_alpha   90.00
_cell.angle_beta   90.00
_cell.angle_gamma   90.00
#
_symmetry.space_group_name_H-M   'P 1'
#
loop_
_entity.id
_entity.type
_entity.pdbx_description
1 polymer ?
#
loop_
_entity_poly.entity_id
_entity_poly.type
_entity_poly.pdbx_seq_one_letter_code
_entity_poly.pdbx_strand_id
1 'polypeptide(L)'
;MKHSSIIMNDVTSPLSEDFIAGLVAGEGSFMWIKQNGTEIPVFQLKMHANERPLFEMIKSKIGLKEKIHEYNHQGRNYVLLLVRKRLVIEQIIIPFFDNRLFGLKKEQFVVWKTHFFELKPYFRYKK
;
A
#
# COMPACT_ATOMS: atom_id res chain seq x y z
N MET A 1 8.33 25.29 38.01
CA MET A 1 7.48 24.11 37.69
C MET A 1 8.03 23.47 36.44
N LYS A 2 8.44 22.20 36.50
CA LYS A 2 8.91 21.45 35.34
C LYS A 2 7.67 20.97 34.57
N HIS A 3 7.50 21.41 33.33
CA HIS A 3 6.51 20.81 32.43
C HIS A 3 7.00 19.43 32.03
N SER A 4 6.35 18.41 32.58
CA SER A 4 6.52 17.02 32.18
C SER A 4 5.99 16.86 30.76
N SER A 5 6.89 16.65 29.80
CA SER A 5 6.55 16.16 28.47
C SER A 5 5.96 14.76 28.61
N ILE A 6 4.68 14.60 28.25
CA ILE A 6 4.06 13.29 28.11
C ILE A 6 4.78 12.61 26.93
N ILE A 7 5.61 11.62 27.23
CA ILE A 7 6.12 10.69 26.24
C ILE A 7 4.90 9.95 25.71
N MET A 8 4.47 10.26 24.49
CA MET A 8 3.57 9.37 23.76
C MET A 8 4.35 8.07 23.58
N ASN A 9 3.96 7.05 24.35
CA ASN A 9 4.44 5.70 24.13
C ASN A 9 4.18 5.36 22.66
N ASP A 10 5.27 5.18 21.92
CA ASP A 10 5.28 4.56 20.61
C ASP A 10 4.61 3.20 20.80
N VAL A 11 3.31 3.12 20.49
CA VAL A 11 2.60 1.84 20.47
C VAL A 11 3.25 1.08 19.34
N THR A 12 4.26 0.27 19.68
CA THR A 12 4.89 -0.67 18.77
C THR A 12 3.76 -1.51 18.18
N SER A 13 3.35 -1.16 16.95
CA SER A 13 2.28 -1.88 16.28
C SER A 13 2.67 -3.35 16.28
N PRO A 14 1.80 -4.26 16.77
CA PRO A 14 2.11 -5.69 16.86
C PRO A 14 2.33 -6.33 15.48
N LEU A 15 2.10 -5.59 14.39
CA LEU A 15 2.35 -6.04 13.03
C LEU A 15 3.84 -5.95 12.70
N SER A 16 4.45 -7.12 12.46
CA SER A 16 5.75 -7.21 11.81
C SER A 16 5.64 -6.83 10.32
N GLU A 17 6.74 -6.37 9.73
CA GLU A 17 6.78 -6.11 8.29
C GLU A 17 6.53 -7.39 7.48
N ASP A 18 7.06 -8.53 7.95
CA ASP A 18 6.87 -9.84 7.33
C ASP A 18 5.41 -10.29 7.35
N PHE A 19 4.67 -10.00 8.42
CA PHE A 19 3.23 -10.27 8.45
C PHE A 19 2.51 -9.47 7.38
N ILE A 20 2.83 -8.17 7.22
CA ILE A 20 2.22 -7.32 6.19
C ILE A 20 2.58 -7.82 4.79
N ALA A 21 3.83 -8.23 4.58
CA ALA A 21 4.28 -8.82 3.32
C ALA A 21 3.54 -10.13 3.01
N GLY A 22 3.37 -11.01 4.00
CA GLY A 22 2.59 -12.25 3.88
C GLY A 22 1.12 -11.99 3.56
N LEU A 23 0.50 -11.02 4.23
CA LEU A 23 -0.88 -10.61 3.95
C LEU A 23 -1.02 -10.08 2.51
N VAL A 24 -0.09 -9.25 2.05
CA VAL A 24 -0.06 -8.74 0.66
C VAL A 24 0.24 -9.84 -0.35
N ALA A 25 0.99 -10.87 0.02
CA ALA A 25 1.18 -12.06 -0.81
C ALA A 25 -0.14 -12.77 -1.13
N GLY A 26 -1.05 -12.85 -0.15
CA GLY A 26 -2.39 -13.43 -0.32
C GLY A 26 -3.42 -12.48 -0.94
N GLU A 27 -3.59 -11.28 -0.36
CA GLU A 27 -4.73 -10.39 -0.63
C GLU A 27 -4.36 -9.14 -1.46
N GLY A 28 -3.07 -8.85 -1.59
CA GLY A 28 -2.58 -7.66 -2.28
C GLY A 28 -2.54 -7.81 -3.80
N SER A 29 -2.60 -6.70 -4.51
CA SER A 29 -2.50 -6.64 -5.97
C SER A 29 -1.56 -5.53 -6.42
N PHE A 30 -0.64 -5.88 -7.32
CA PHE A 30 0.20 -4.94 -8.07
C PHE A 30 -0.26 -4.94 -9.52
N MET A 31 -0.79 -3.82 -10.00
CA MET A 31 -1.44 -3.74 -11.31
C MET A 31 -1.18 -2.41 -12.01
N TRP A 32 -1.42 -2.42 -13.32
CA TRP A 32 -1.41 -1.25 -14.17
C TRP A 32 -2.82 -1.03 -14.71
N ILE A 33 -3.33 0.20 -14.60
CA ILE A 33 -4.60 0.58 -15.19
C ILE A 33 -4.39 1.64 -16.26
N LYS A 34 -5.23 1.61 -17.30
CA LYS A 34 -5.28 2.66 -18.30
C LYS A 34 -6.39 3.64 -17.93
N GLN A 35 -6.04 4.91 -17.75
CA GLN A 35 -6.99 5.98 -17.50
C GLN A 35 -6.63 7.19 -18.36
N ASN A 36 -7.57 7.64 -19.18
CA ASN A 36 -7.41 8.79 -20.08
C ASN A 36 -6.13 8.70 -20.95
N GLY A 37 -5.89 7.52 -21.53
CA GLY A 37 -4.70 7.25 -22.36
C GLY A 37 -3.38 7.19 -21.59
N THR A 38 -3.40 7.29 -20.25
CA THR A 38 -2.21 7.21 -19.40
C THR A 38 -2.21 5.90 -18.61
N GLU A 39 -1.06 5.23 -18.54
CA GLU A 39 -0.87 4.10 -17.65
C GLU A 39 -0.56 4.56 -16.22
N ILE A 40 -1.28 4.00 -15.26
CA ILE A 40 -1.19 4.35 -13.85
C ILE A 40 -0.80 3.08 -13.07
N PRO A 41 0.32 3.11 -12.34
CA PRO A 41 0.68 2.03 -11.43
C PRO A 41 -0.23 2.06 -10.22
N VAL A 42 -0.67 0.89 -9.78
CA VAL A 42 -1.59 0.72 -8.66
C VAL A 42 -1.08 -0.38 -7.75
N PHE A 43 -0.93 -0.05 -6.47
CA PHE A 43 -0.93 -1.02 -5.39
C PHE A 43 -2.30 -1.01 -4.72
N GLN A 44 -2.85 -2.20 -4.45
CA GLN A 44 -4.15 -2.38 -3.84
C GLN A 44 -4.10 -3.46 -2.76
N LEU A 45 -4.74 -3.20 -1.62
CA LEU A 45 -5.13 -4.22 -0.65
C LEU A 45 -6.65 -4.14 -0.45
N LYS A 46 -7.34 -5.28 -0.52
CA LYS A 46 -8.80 -5.34 -0.42
C LYS A 46 -9.20 -6.54 0.43
N MET A 47 -10.00 -6.31 1.46
CA MET A 47 -10.52 -7.37 2.35
C MET A 47 -11.96 -7.05 2.76
N HIS A 48 -12.60 -7.91 3.55
CA HIS A 48 -13.92 -7.64 4.11
C HIS A 48 -13.91 -6.40 5.02
N ALA A 49 -15.01 -5.64 5.09
CA ALA A 49 -15.06 -4.38 5.82
C ALA A 49 -14.69 -4.46 7.32
N ASN A 50 -14.87 -5.63 7.96
CA ASN A 50 -14.48 -5.87 9.35
C ASN A 50 -12.97 -5.72 9.58
N GLU A 51 -12.15 -5.79 8.53
CA GLU A 51 -10.69 -5.65 8.59
C GLU A 51 -10.22 -4.19 8.56
N ARG A 52 -11.13 -3.21 8.65
CA ARG A 52 -10.76 -1.80 8.68
C ARG A 52 -9.70 -1.46 9.76
N PRO A 53 -9.79 -1.96 11.01
CA PRO A 53 -8.76 -1.69 12.01
C PRO A 53 -7.37 -2.17 11.58
N LEU A 54 -7.28 -3.34 10.95
CA LEU A 54 -6.04 -3.87 10.40
C LEU A 54 -5.46 -2.95 9.32
N PHE A 55 -6.29 -2.38 8.44
CA PHE A 55 -5.83 -1.46 7.42
C PHE A 55 -5.28 -0.15 8.00
N GLU A 56 -5.87 0.40 9.06
CA GLU A 56 -5.34 1.59 9.72
C GLU A 56 -3.99 1.28 10.40
N MET A 57 -3.86 0.11 11.02
CA MET A 57 -2.58 -0.34 11.59
C MET A 57 -1.51 -0.55 10.52
N ILE A 58 -1.85 -1.16 9.38
CA ILE A 58 -0.94 -1.32 8.24
C ILE A 58 -0.48 0.05 7.76
N LYS A 59 -1.41 0.96 7.45
CA LYS A 59 -1.07 2.32 6.99
C LYS A 59 -0.15 3.04 7.95
N SER A 60 -0.45 2.98 9.26
CA SER A 60 0.36 3.60 10.30
C SER A 60 1.77 2.98 10.32
N LYS A 61 1.88 1.64 10.24
CA LYS A 61 3.16 0.93 10.25
C LYS A 61 4.03 1.26 9.03
N ILE A 62 3.44 1.35 7.84
CA ILE A 62 4.18 1.58 6.59
C ILE A 62 4.29 3.05 6.20
N GLY A 63 3.67 3.96 6.95
CA GLY A 63 3.72 5.40 6.71
C GLY A 63 2.82 5.92 5.57
N LEU A 64 1.77 5.19 5.20
CA LEU A 64 0.81 5.63 4.17
C LEU A 64 -0.21 6.64 4.71
N LYS A 65 -0.57 7.61 3.86
CA LYS A 65 -1.57 8.66 4.16
C LYS A 65 -2.85 8.52 3.34
N GLU A 66 -2.90 7.51 2.47
CA GLU A 66 -4.03 7.23 1.59
C GLU A 66 -5.31 6.97 2.38
N LYS A 67 -6.44 7.36 1.81
CA LYS A 67 -7.75 7.07 2.41
C LYS A 67 -8.03 5.57 2.31
N ILE A 68 -8.61 5.03 3.37
CA ILE A 68 -9.25 3.73 3.33
C ILE A 68 -10.67 3.92 2.83
N HIS A 69 -11.01 3.27 1.73
CA HIS A 69 -12.33 3.29 1.14
C HIS A 69 -13.15 2.09 1.62
N GLU A 70 -14.44 2.31 1.87
CA GLU A 70 -15.41 1.23 2.06
C GLU A 70 -16.41 1.25 0.92
N TYR A 71 -16.82 0.08 0.46
CA TYR A 71 -17.82 -0.03 -0.59
C TYR A 71 -18.54 -1.38 -0.54
N ASN A 72 -19.76 -1.41 -1.05
CA ASN A 72 -20.51 -2.65 -1.27
C ASN A 72 -20.32 -3.12 -2.72
N HIS A 73 -20.07 -4.41 -2.90
CA HIS A 73 -20.06 -5.04 -4.21
C HIS A 73 -20.68 -6.43 -4.14
N GLN A 74 -21.74 -6.65 -4.92
CA GLN A 74 -22.48 -7.91 -4.98
C GLN A 74 -22.96 -8.38 -3.58
N GLY A 75 -23.48 -7.44 -2.77
CA GLY A 75 -23.99 -7.76 -1.44
C GLY A 75 -22.92 -7.99 -0.37
N ARG A 76 -21.64 -7.80 -0.69
CA ARG A 76 -20.52 -7.91 0.26
C ARG A 76 -19.86 -6.56 0.49
N ASN A 77 -19.57 -6.24 1.75
CA ASN A 77 -18.89 -5.01 2.13
C ASN A 77 -17.38 -5.23 2.17
N TYR A 78 -16.63 -4.33 1.53
CA TYR A 78 -15.19 -4.40 1.45
C TYR A 78 -14.55 -3.12 1.97
N VAL A 79 -13.35 -3.29 2.52
CA VAL A 79 -12.40 -2.23 2.79
C VAL A 79 -11.28 -2.28 1.75
N LEU A 80 -10.85 -1.11 1.28
CA LEU A 80 -9.93 -0.95 0.17
C LEU A 80 -8.88 0.13 0.48
N LEU A 81 -7.62 -0.25 0.40
CA LEU A 81 -6.47 0.64 0.39
C LEU A 81 -5.93 0.67 -1.03
N LEU A 82 -5.93 1.85 -1.63
CA LEU A 82 -5.58 2.04 -3.03
C LEU A 82 -4.52 3.13 -3.17
N VAL A 83 -3.32 2.74 -3.61
CA VAL A 83 -2.17 3.63 -3.76
C VAL A 83 -1.85 3.77 -5.24
N ARG A 84 -2.01 5.00 -5.76
CA ARG A 84 -1.74 5.35 -7.17
C ARG A 84 -0.74 6.49 -7.33
N LYS A 85 -0.44 7.20 -6.24
CA LYS A 85 0.48 8.35 -6.28
C LYS A 85 1.89 7.81 -6.51
N ARG A 86 2.45 8.09 -7.70
CA ARG A 86 3.79 7.63 -8.12
C ARG A 86 4.88 7.87 -7.08
N LEU A 87 4.87 9.05 -6.45
CA LEU A 87 5.81 9.39 -5.39
C LEU A 87 5.70 8.47 -4.17
N VAL A 88 4.47 8.12 -3.76
CA VAL A 88 4.23 7.22 -2.63
C VAL A 88 4.60 5.78 -3.00
N ILE A 89 4.30 5.37 -4.23
CA ILE A 89 4.73 4.06 -4.74
C ILE A 89 6.25 3.94 -4.68
N GLU A 90 6.96 4.94 -5.19
CA GLU A 90 8.42 4.95 -5.26
C GLU A 90 9.07 5.02 -3.87
N GLN A 91 8.56 5.85 -2.98
CA GLN A 91 9.21 6.13 -1.69
C GLN A 91 8.77 5.19 -0.57
N ILE A 92 7.59 4.57 -0.68
CA ILE A 92 7.01 3.76 0.40
C ILE A 92 6.76 2.33 -0.08
N ILE A 93 5.93 2.13 -1.11
CA ILE A 93 5.48 0.78 -1.50
C ILE A 93 6.65 -0.08 -2.00
N ILE A 94 7.44 0.44 -2.94
CA ILE A 94 8.54 -0.30 -3.54
C ILE A 94 9.59 -0.68 -2.46
N PRO A 95 10.13 0.27 -1.66
CA PRO A 95 11.11 -0.07 -0.62
C PRO A 95 10.56 -1.01 0.45
N PHE A 96 9.28 -0.88 0.81
CA PHE A 96 8.67 -1.73 1.84
C PHE A 96 8.61 -3.20 1.40
N PHE A 97 8.16 -3.47 0.17
CA PHE A 97 8.01 -4.85 -0.31
C PHE A 97 9.25 -5.44 -0.97
N ASP A 98 10.31 -4.63 -1.18
CA ASP A 98 11.52 -5.13 -1.82
C ASP A 98 12.15 -6.27 -1.01
N ASN A 99 12.40 -7.39 -1.68
CA ASN A 99 12.92 -8.63 -1.10
C ASN A 99 12.07 -9.26 0.04
N ARG A 100 10.81 -8.83 0.24
CA ARG A 100 9.91 -9.39 1.28
C ARG A 100 8.77 -10.26 0.73
N LEU A 101 8.59 -10.32 -0.59
CA LEU A 101 7.54 -11.13 -1.23
C LEU A 101 8.10 -12.45 -1.75
N PHE A 102 7.25 -13.48 -1.77
CA PHE A 102 7.59 -14.83 -2.23
C PHE A 102 6.59 -15.34 -3.29
N GLY A 103 6.99 -16.39 -4.02
CA GLY A 103 6.16 -17.05 -5.04
C GLY A 103 5.69 -16.12 -6.16
N LEU A 104 4.50 -16.41 -6.71
CA LEU A 104 3.93 -15.66 -7.84
C LEU A 104 3.72 -14.17 -7.51
N LYS A 105 3.49 -13.80 -6.24
CA LYS A 105 3.38 -12.38 -5.86
C LYS A 105 4.70 -11.65 -6.04
N LYS A 106 5.83 -12.30 -5.72
CA LYS A 106 7.17 -11.73 -5.94
C LYS A 106 7.37 -11.43 -7.42
N GLU A 107 7.05 -12.37 -8.30
CA GLU A 107 7.17 -12.21 -9.74
C GLU A 107 6.28 -11.06 -10.25
N GLN A 108 5.01 -11.02 -9.82
CA GLN A 108 4.10 -9.92 -10.13
C GLN A 108 4.66 -8.56 -9.69
N PHE A 109 5.17 -8.47 -8.46
CA PHE A 109 5.77 -7.25 -7.92
C PHE A 109 7.01 -6.83 -8.71
N VAL A 110 7.89 -7.76 -9.05
CA VAL A 110 9.11 -7.48 -9.82
C VAL A 110 8.76 -6.94 -11.20
N VAL A 111 7.86 -7.58 -11.94
CA VAL A 111 7.41 -7.10 -13.26
C VAL A 111 6.76 -5.72 -13.13
N TRP A 112 5.89 -5.53 -12.14
CA TRP A 112 5.23 -4.25 -11.89
C TRP A 112 6.22 -3.13 -11.54
N LYS A 113 7.22 -3.42 -10.69
CA LYS A 113 8.29 -2.51 -10.28
C LYS A 113 9.19 -2.14 -11.47
N THR A 114 9.56 -3.11 -12.30
CA THR A 114 10.38 -2.87 -13.50
C THR A 114 9.66 -1.92 -14.46
N HIS A 115 8.40 -2.21 -14.80
CA HIS A 115 7.58 -1.33 -15.67
C HIS A 115 7.41 0.07 -15.05
N PHE A 116 7.38 0.19 -13.71
CA PHE A 116 7.30 1.48 -13.04
C PHE A 116 8.52 2.36 -13.34
N PHE A 117 9.71 1.78 -13.24
CA PHE A 117 10.95 2.51 -13.51
C PHE A 117 11.19 2.76 -15.00
N GLU A 118 10.72 1.87 -15.87
CA GLU A 118 10.72 2.09 -17.33
C GLU A 118 9.85 3.29 -17.72
N LEU A 119 8.67 3.43 -17.11
CA LEU A 119 7.76 4.55 -17.38
C LEU A 119 8.11 5.84 -16.61
N LYS A 120 8.92 5.75 -15.56
CA LYS A 120 9.26 6.89 -14.68
C LYS A 120 9.75 8.13 -15.43
N PRO A 121 10.64 8.04 -16.44
CA PRO A 121 11.08 9.21 -17.22
C PRO A 121 9.94 9.95 -17.95
N TYR A 122 8.84 9.25 -18.25
CA TYR A 122 7.69 9.80 -18.98
C TYR A 122 6.59 10.34 -18.05
N PHE A 123 6.77 10.22 -16.73
CA PHE A 123 5.79 10.70 -15.78
C PHE A 123 5.71 12.23 -15.75
N ARG A 124 4.56 12.76 -16.16
CA ARG A 124 4.22 14.16 -15.97
C ARG A 124 3.73 14.39 -14.54
N TYR A 125 4.48 15.16 -13.78
CA TYR A 125 4.05 15.64 -12.46
C TYR A 125 3.33 16.98 -12.66
N LYS A 126 2.11 17.08 -12.15
CA LYS A 126 1.45 18.39 -12.04
C LYS A 126 2.22 19.18 -10.98
N LYS A 127 2.70 20.37 -11.36
CA LYS A 127 3.27 21.35 -10.43
C LYS A 127 2.19 21.82 -9.45
#